data_AF-F0WSC7-F1
#
_entry.id   AF-F0WSC7-F1
#
_cell.length_a   1.000
_cell.length_b   1.000
_cell.length_c   1.000
_cell.angle_alpha   90.00
_cell.angle_beta   90.00
_cell.angle_gamma   90.00
#
_symmetry.space_group_name_H-M   'P 1'
#
loop_
_entity.id
_entity.type
_entity.pdbx_description
1 polymer ?
#
loop_
_entity_poly.entity_id
_entity_poly.type
_entity_poly.pdbx_seq_one_letter_code
_entity_poly.pdbx_strand_id
1 'polypeptide(L)'
;MSLLCVLRHFTICVVVLFANRIVALTFDEFARNLTNNELILTEPLFDIARLVLSDVFPETIIPPVRLWDIARQYVPNSRGFVLPLFYGNSVLGFSLLIDFERKFGLKIPVEVPHCGDLDIEIQEQMIARFPSVRVYDVCDLAALEQYNGHKIFCRNVKECHDIFRSFLIGVLAVVYSTFDEIMLLDADTQYFSDPTETWELEDVKETGVLLFRDRVVEPYKFLLELTDQGNHGLRRLHQFLGTFDPRPYHFLGHIPTKSAPKGWVANVSSTAFRHYKPSKLAMTTHAWNFLSGHNIDSSFVLWKKSKQPRATTLLASFVSLNGVPPPPSYGDKEFFFFACELAETAYAVSKYGAGSITSNDPLSNNTGLCGDALHYLPARQSSQNWSLSASDGVPFYTNGDYISTWDPKHDNLFHSMSTPGNSYPSALKRPWTHVGCLQHRVVVNASEAMKNAVAERIRAMREVQFDLFGL
;
A
#
# COMPACT_ATOMS: atom_id res chain seq x y z
N MET A 1 -36.42 -36.32 -1.93
CA MET A 1 -37.15 -35.03 -1.86
C MET A 1 -37.54 -34.80 -0.41
N SER A 2 -37.30 -33.71 0.29
CA SER A 2 -36.37 -32.58 0.19
C SER A 2 -36.36 -31.96 1.60
N LEU A 3 -35.25 -31.31 1.94
CA LEU A 3 -35.03 -30.43 3.10
C LEU A 3 -36.13 -29.37 3.30
N LEU A 4 -36.35 -28.88 4.54
CA LEU A 4 -36.11 -27.46 4.89
C LEU A 4 -36.28 -27.12 6.39
N CYS A 5 -35.43 -26.17 6.79
CA CYS A 5 -34.98 -25.83 8.14
C CYS A 5 -35.87 -24.88 8.95
N VAL A 6 -35.62 -24.99 10.27
CA VAL A 6 -35.68 -24.00 11.35
C VAL A 6 -35.36 -22.55 10.94
N LEU A 7 -36.13 -21.58 11.46
CA LEU A 7 -35.72 -20.17 11.57
C LEU A 7 -36.10 -19.58 12.94
N ARG A 8 -35.08 -19.31 13.76
CA ARG A 8 -35.15 -18.51 15.00
C ARG A 8 -35.29 -17.03 14.65
N HIS A 9 -36.15 -16.32 15.38
CA HIS A 9 -36.46 -14.90 15.22
C HIS A 9 -35.26 -13.97 15.49
N PHE A 10 -35.03 -13.03 14.58
CA PHE A 10 -34.35 -11.75 14.86
C PHE A 10 -35.37 -10.63 14.69
N THR A 11 -35.58 -9.84 15.74
CA THR A 11 -36.48 -8.68 15.73
C THR A 11 -35.62 -7.44 15.47
N ILE A 12 -35.85 -6.74 14.36
CA ILE A 12 -35.21 -5.45 14.05
C ILE A 12 -36.28 -4.37 14.23
N CYS A 13 -36.13 -3.53 15.27
CA CYS A 13 -36.90 -2.30 15.42
C CYS A 13 -36.26 -1.20 14.56
N VAL A 14 -37.02 -0.61 13.63
CA VAL A 14 -36.62 0.60 12.90
C VAL A 14 -37.28 1.80 13.57
N VAL A 15 -36.48 2.72 14.10
CA VAL A 15 -36.94 4.01 14.66
C VAL A 15 -36.79 5.07 13.57
N VAL A 16 -37.90 5.66 13.12
CA VAL A 16 -37.91 6.79 12.18
C VAL A 16 -38.23 8.07 12.96
N LEU A 17 -37.32 9.04 12.90
CA LEU A 17 -37.50 10.36 13.52
C LEU A 17 -38.10 11.34 12.50
N PHE A 18 -39.32 11.81 12.75
CA PHE A 18 -39.84 13.02 12.11
C PHE A 18 -39.73 14.20 13.07
N ALA A 19 -39.47 15.38 12.51
CA ALA A 19 -39.41 16.64 13.23
C ALA A 19 -40.69 16.80 14.09
N ASN A 20 -40.52 16.58 15.39
CA ASN A 20 -41.45 16.85 16.48
C ASN A 20 -42.48 15.78 16.94
N ARG A 21 -42.42 14.50 16.54
CA ARG A 21 -43.06 13.38 17.31
C ARG A 21 -42.35 12.03 17.13
N ILE A 22 -42.15 11.29 18.23
CA ILE A 22 -41.77 9.87 18.21
C ILE A 22 -43.06 9.05 18.08
N VAL A 23 -43.21 8.29 17.00
CA VAL A 23 -44.23 7.23 16.90
C VAL A 23 -43.50 5.90 16.83
N ALA A 24 -43.65 5.07 17.86
CA ALA A 24 -43.23 3.69 17.82
C ALA A 24 -44.29 2.92 17.01
N LEU A 25 -43.95 2.49 15.79
CA LEU A 25 -44.77 1.54 15.06
C LEU A 25 -44.45 0.14 15.59
N THR A 26 -45.29 -0.36 16.49
CA THR A 26 -45.37 -1.80 16.76
C THR A 26 -46.07 -2.48 15.59
N PHE A 27 -45.61 -3.67 15.20
CA PHE A 27 -46.11 -4.47 14.07
C PHE A 27 -47.52 -5.05 14.31
N ASP A 28 -48.39 -4.35 15.05
CA ASP A 28 -49.76 -4.79 15.35
C ASP A 28 -50.82 -4.22 14.38
N GLU A 29 -50.44 -3.35 13.45
CA GLU A 29 -51.32 -2.90 12.35
C GLU A 29 -51.08 -3.62 11.02
N PHE A 30 -50.38 -4.77 11.03
CA PHE A 30 -50.33 -5.67 9.88
C PHE A 30 -51.53 -6.64 9.93
N ALA A 31 -52.73 -6.11 9.67
CA ALA A 31 -53.93 -6.93 9.57
C ALA A 31 -53.79 -7.90 8.37
N ARG A 32 -53.56 -9.17 8.68
CA ARG A 32 -53.76 -10.29 7.73
C ARG A 32 -55.18 -10.24 7.21
N ASN A 33 -55.37 -10.07 5.90
CA ASN A 33 -56.58 -10.56 5.26
C ASN A 33 -56.25 -11.92 4.60
N LEU A 34 -56.63 -12.98 5.31
CA LEU A 34 -56.15 -14.36 5.13
C LEU A 34 -56.89 -15.14 4.04
N THR A 35 -57.45 -14.49 3.02
CA THR A 35 -58.29 -15.18 2.02
C THR A 35 -57.88 -15.03 0.56
N ASN A 36 -56.96 -14.13 0.21
CA ASN A 36 -56.45 -14.03 -1.16
C ASN A 36 -54.92 -14.06 -1.12
N ASN A 37 -54.33 -15.03 -1.82
CA ASN A 37 -52.91 -15.37 -1.78
C ASN A 37 -52.04 -14.38 -2.59
N GLU A 38 -52.26 -13.08 -2.42
CA GLU A 38 -51.46 -12.02 -3.05
C GLU A 38 -50.93 -11.05 -1.99
N LEU A 39 -49.60 -11.02 -1.87
CA LEU A 39 -48.90 -10.03 -1.06
C LEU A 39 -48.83 -8.72 -1.86
N ILE A 40 -49.85 -7.87 -1.72
CA ILE A 40 -49.81 -6.52 -2.30
C ILE A 40 -49.01 -5.63 -1.34
N LEU A 41 -47.70 -5.56 -1.59
CA LEU A 41 -46.92 -4.41 -1.15
C LEU A 41 -47.38 -3.23 -2.01
N THR A 42 -47.98 -2.22 -1.40
CA THR A 42 -48.27 -0.96 -2.10
C THR A 42 -46.95 -0.41 -2.62
N GLU A 43 -46.84 -0.17 -3.93
CA GLU A 43 -45.71 0.46 -4.64
C GLU A 43 -44.85 1.42 -3.81
N PRO A 44 -45.40 2.37 -3.03
CA PRO A 44 -44.58 3.29 -2.21
C PRO A 44 -43.70 2.62 -1.15
N LEU A 45 -44.05 1.46 -0.60
CA LEU A 45 -43.22 0.76 0.40
C LEU A 45 -42.05 0.00 -0.24
N PHE A 46 -42.24 -0.52 -1.45
CA PHE A 46 -41.15 -1.08 -2.24
C PHE A 46 -40.18 0.01 -2.65
N ASP A 47 -40.69 1.15 -3.13
CA ASP A 47 -39.85 2.29 -3.54
C ASP A 47 -39.13 2.95 -2.36
N ILE A 48 -39.74 3.05 -1.18
CA ILE A 48 -39.07 3.57 0.03
C ILE A 48 -38.00 2.59 0.53
N ALA A 49 -38.26 1.28 0.53
CA ALA A 49 -37.24 0.29 0.88
C ALA A 49 -36.10 0.29 -0.15
N ARG A 50 -36.42 0.47 -1.44
CA ARG A 50 -35.45 0.57 -2.52
C ARG A 50 -34.65 1.87 -2.45
N LEU A 51 -35.27 3.01 -2.13
CA LEU A 51 -34.62 4.30 -1.87
C LEU A 51 -33.70 4.23 -0.66
N VAL A 52 -34.16 3.62 0.45
CA VAL A 52 -33.34 3.45 1.67
C VAL A 52 -32.22 2.44 1.46
N LEU A 53 -32.36 1.45 0.57
CA LEU A 53 -31.28 0.51 0.22
C LEU A 53 -30.34 1.07 -0.86
N SER A 54 -30.85 1.81 -1.85
CA SER A 54 -30.07 2.40 -2.95
C SER A 54 -29.28 3.63 -2.53
N ASP A 55 -29.78 4.41 -1.56
CA ASP A 55 -29.03 5.48 -0.91
C ASP A 55 -27.99 4.95 0.09
N VAL A 56 -28.04 3.66 0.42
CA VAL A 56 -27.14 3.03 1.39
C VAL A 56 -26.03 2.24 0.71
N PHE A 57 -26.25 1.58 -0.42
CA PHE A 57 -25.19 1.06 -1.30
C PHE A 57 -25.73 0.96 -2.74
N PRO A 58 -25.24 1.73 -3.73
CA PRO A 58 -25.47 1.33 -5.12
C PRO A 58 -24.90 -0.08 -5.26
N GLU A 59 -25.67 -1.04 -5.78
CA GLU A 59 -25.13 -2.38 -6.04
C GLU A 59 -23.89 -2.23 -6.90
N THR A 60 -22.73 -2.43 -6.30
CA THR A 60 -21.46 -2.42 -7.02
C THR A 60 -21.55 -3.55 -8.04
N ILE A 61 -21.37 -3.22 -9.32
CA ILE A 61 -21.41 -4.19 -10.42
C ILE A 61 -20.48 -5.39 -10.11
N ILE A 62 -19.39 -5.13 -9.39
CA ILE A 62 -18.47 -6.13 -8.86
C ILE A 62 -18.44 -6.01 -7.33
N PRO A 63 -19.03 -6.97 -6.57
CA PRO A 63 -19.08 -6.88 -5.12
C PRO A 63 -17.71 -7.23 -4.51
N PRO A 64 -17.34 -6.64 -3.36
CA PRO A 64 -16.05 -6.90 -2.69
C PRO A 64 -15.74 -8.38 -2.43
N VAL A 65 -16.76 -9.23 -2.22
CA VAL A 65 -16.58 -10.67 -2.04
C VAL A 65 -15.87 -11.33 -3.23
N ARG A 66 -16.08 -10.84 -4.45
CA ARG A 66 -15.42 -11.36 -5.66
C ARG A 66 -13.98 -10.95 -5.77
N LEU A 67 -13.66 -9.73 -5.34
CA LEU A 67 -12.28 -9.27 -5.25
C LEU A 67 -11.52 -10.07 -4.20
N TRP A 68 -12.17 -10.44 -3.10
CA TRP A 68 -11.59 -11.35 -2.12
C TRP A 68 -11.38 -12.77 -2.67
N ASP A 69 -12.34 -13.32 -3.44
CA ASP A 69 -12.23 -14.64 -4.07
C ASP A 69 -11.00 -14.76 -4.99
N ILE A 70 -10.60 -13.66 -5.63
CA ILE A 70 -9.35 -13.57 -6.40
C ILE A 70 -8.15 -13.45 -5.45
N ALA A 71 -8.17 -12.45 -4.56
CA ALA A 71 -7.03 -12.14 -3.70
C ALA A 71 -6.63 -13.29 -2.75
N ARG A 72 -7.57 -14.15 -2.38
CA ARG A 72 -7.37 -15.28 -1.46
C ARG A 72 -6.71 -16.52 -2.10
N GLN A 73 -6.37 -16.48 -3.39
CA GLN A 73 -5.74 -17.60 -4.11
C GLN A 73 -4.24 -17.72 -3.79
N TYR A 74 -3.92 -17.87 -2.51
CA TYR A 74 -2.56 -18.05 -2.01
C TYR A 74 -2.41 -19.39 -1.28
N VAL A 75 -1.16 -19.86 -1.14
CA VAL A 75 -0.82 -21.03 -0.33
C VAL A 75 -0.65 -20.58 1.13
N PRO A 76 -1.41 -21.12 2.11
CA PRO A 76 -1.30 -20.68 3.50
C PRO A 76 0.13 -20.82 4.06
N ASN A 77 0.60 -19.82 4.81
CA ASN A 77 1.94 -19.74 5.41
C ASN A 77 3.12 -19.78 4.41
N SER A 78 2.86 -19.65 3.09
CA SER A 78 3.94 -19.43 2.15
C SER A 78 4.41 -17.99 2.23
N ARG A 79 5.71 -17.77 2.03
CA ARG A 79 6.30 -16.43 1.99
C ARG A 79 7.27 -16.32 0.83
N GLY A 80 7.34 -15.13 0.24
CA GLY A 80 8.17 -14.91 -0.92
C GLY A 80 8.37 -13.45 -1.28
N PHE A 81 9.34 -13.20 -2.15
CA PHE A 81 9.53 -11.90 -2.76
C PHE A 81 8.58 -11.77 -3.95
N VAL A 82 7.98 -10.60 -4.10
CA VAL A 82 7.21 -10.24 -5.29
C VAL A 82 7.89 -9.03 -5.90
N LEU A 83 8.44 -9.20 -7.11
CA LEU A 83 9.26 -8.20 -7.80
C LEU A 83 8.62 -7.93 -9.16
N PRO A 84 7.70 -6.96 -9.27
CA PRO A 84 7.08 -6.62 -10.54
C PRO A 84 8.09 -6.01 -11.50
N LEU A 85 8.12 -6.49 -12.75
CA LEU A 85 9.07 -6.01 -13.76
C LEU A 85 8.38 -5.67 -15.08
N PHE A 86 9.02 -4.73 -15.77
CA PHE A 86 8.70 -4.22 -17.09
C PHE A 86 9.97 -4.23 -17.95
N TYR A 87 9.82 -3.98 -19.25
CA TYR A 87 10.96 -3.84 -20.15
C TYR A 87 12.03 -2.89 -19.57
N GLY A 88 11.60 -1.69 -19.15
CA GLY A 88 12.51 -0.60 -18.77
C GLY A 88 13.26 -0.77 -17.44
N ASN A 89 12.81 -1.65 -16.54
CA ASN A 89 13.45 -1.90 -15.25
C ASN A 89 13.92 -3.35 -15.06
N SER A 90 13.77 -4.18 -16.08
CA SER A 90 14.13 -5.61 -16.08
C SER A 90 15.57 -5.87 -15.64
N VAL A 91 16.53 -5.09 -16.17
CA VAL A 91 17.95 -5.16 -15.80
C VAL A 91 18.15 -4.86 -14.31
N LEU A 92 17.50 -3.82 -13.79
CA LEU A 92 17.58 -3.46 -12.37
C LEU A 92 17.00 -4.60 -11.51
N GLY A 93 15.86 -5.15 -11.88
CA GLY A 93 15.22 -6.26 -11.17
C GLY A 93 16.07 -7.53 -11.16
N PHE A 94 16.59 -7.94 -12.32
CA PHE A 94 17.42 -9.14 -12.40
C PHE A 94 18.69 -9.01 -11.56
N SER A 95 19.36 -7.87 -11.70
CA SER A 95 20.56 -7.61 -10.91
C SER A 95 20.27 -7.50 -9.41
N LEU A 96 19.02 -7.23 -8.99
CA LEU A 96 18.66 -7.22 -7.56
C LEU A 96 18.65 -8.64 -7.02
N LEU A 97 18.12 -9.59 -7.80
CA LEU A 97 18.13 -11.01 -7.45
C LEU A 97 19.57 -11.57 -7.38
N ILE A 98 20.44 -11.17 -8.30
CA ILE A 98 21.87 -11.52 -8.26
C ILE A 98 22.55 -10.90 -7.04
N ASP A 99 22.23 -9.64 -6.70
CA ASP A 99 22.75 -8.99 -5.49
C ASP A 99 22.33 -9.75 -4.22
N PHE A 100 21.06 -10.18 -4.15
CA PHE A 100 20.53 -10.99 -3.05
C PHE A 100 21.15 -12.38 -2.97
N GLU A 101 21.36 -13.04 -4.11
CA GLU A 101 22.09 -14.30 -4.18
C GLU A 101 23.49 -14.16 -3.57
N ARG A 102 24.23 -13.12 -3.96
CA ARG A 102 25.61 -12.90 -3.50
C ARG A 102 25.70 -12.52 -2.03
N LYS A 103 24.80 -11.67 -1.55
CA LYS A 103 24.86 -11.12 -0.18
C LYS A 103 24.17 -12.00 0.86
N PHE A 104 23.02 -12.58 0.50
CA PHE A 104 22.12 -13.26 1.43
C PHE A 104 21.87 -14.73 1.07
N GLY A 105 22.32 -15.17 -0.12
CA GLY A 105 22.18 -16.54 -0.56
C GLY A 105 20.75 -16.91 -0.97
N LEU A 106 20.01 -15.99 -1.61
CA LEU A 106 18.64 -16.10 -2.12
C LEU A 106 17.99 -17.51 -1.99
N LYS A 107 17.36 -17.79 -0.84
CA LYS A 107 16.67 -19.08 -0.55
C LYS A 107 15.16 -19.00 -0.61
N ILE A 108 14.65 -17.78 -0.74
CA ILE A 108 13.23 -17.46 -0.70
C ILE A 108 12.67 -17.55 -2.12
N PRO A 109 11.47 -18.11 -2.34
CA PRO A 109 10.84 -18.13 -3.64
C PRO A 109 10.47 -16.71 -4.09
N VAL A 110 10.53 -16.48 -5.39
CA VAL A 110 10.31 -15.16 -5.99
C VAL A 110 9.23 -15.25 -7.04
N GLU A 111 8.30 -14.31 -7.02
CA GLU A 111 7.32 -14.11 -8.08
C GLU A 111 7.66 -12.83 -8.83
N VAL A 112 7.75 -12.92 -10.16
CA VAL A 112 8.04 -11.80 -11.06
C VAL A 112 6.82 -11.58 -11.96
N PRO A 113 5.81 -10.83 -11.50
CA PRO A 113 4.70 -10.43 -12.33
C PRO A 113 5.15 -9.36 -13.34
N HIS A 114 4.75 -9.52 -14.61
CA HIS A 114 4.91 -8.51 -15.66
C HIS A 114 3.59 -8.27 -16.39
N CYS A 115 3.56 -7.30 -17.31
CA CYS A 115 2.34 -6.89 -18.02
C CYS A 115 2.54 -6.99 -19.54
N GLY A 116 2.97 -8.16 -20.02
CA GLY A 116 3.21 -8.46 -21.44
C GLY A 116 4.39 -7.75 -22.11
N ASP A 117 5.28 -7.11 -21.35
CA ASP A 117 6.39 -6.31 -21.88
C ASP A 117 7.77 -6.73 -21.37
N LEU A 118 7.87 -7.79 -20.56
CA LEU A 118 9.16 -8.31 -20.13
C LEU A 118 9.74 -9.23 -21.22
N ASP A 119 10.94 -8.93 -21.72
CA ASP A 119 11.58 -9.70 -22.80
C ASP A 119 11.74 -11.17 -22.45
N ILE A 120 11.39 -12.06 -23.39
CA ILE A 120 11.40 -13.50 -23.18
C ILE A 120 12.79 -14.03 -22.81
N GLU A 121 13.85 -13.47 -23.41
CA GLU A 121 15.24 -13.83 -23.10
C GLU A 121 15.59 -13.53 -21.63
N ILE A 122 15.12 -12.41 -21.09
CA ILE A 122 15.31 -12.07 -19.68
C ILE A 122 14.55 -13.05 -18.79
N GLN A 123 13.32 -13.41 -19.15
CA GLN A 123 12.54 -14.40 -18.40
C GLN A 123 13.25 -15.75 -18.35
N GLU A 124 13.71 -16.24 -19.50
CA GLU A 124 14.40 -17.53 -19.60
C GLU A 124 15.71 -17.54 -18.81
N GLN A 125 16.51 -16.48 -18.89
CA GLN A 125 17.74 -16.35 -18.10
C GLN A 125 17.47 -16.28 -16.59
N MET A 126 16.45 -15.54 -16.17
CA MET A 126 16.04 -15.51 -14.75
C MET A 126 15.65 -16.89 -14.24
N ILE A 127 14.82 -17.62 -14.99
CA ILE A 127 14.36 -18.96 -14.62
C ILE A 127 15.53 -19.96 -14.61
N ALA A 128 16.43 -19.87 -15.59
CA ALA A 128 17.60 -20.74 -15.67
C ALA A 128 18.56 -20.53 -14.50
N ARG A 129 18.76 -19.28 -14.07
CA ARG A 129 19.63 -18.96 -12.93
C ARG A 129 18.99 -19.24 -11.58
N PHE A 130 17.70 -18.94 -11.44
CA PHE A 130 16.97 -19.02 -10.19
C PHE A 130 15.75 -19.95 -10.32
N PRO A 131 15.91 -21.26 -10.05
CA PRO A 131 14.81 -22.23 -10.18
C PRO A 131 13.58 -21.96 -9.29
N SER A 132 13.74 -21.14 -8.24
CA SER A 132 12.65 -20.71 -7.35
C SER A 132 11.92 -19.44 -7.81
N VAL A 133 12.28 -18.89 -8.98
CA VAL A 133 11.59 -17.75 -9.60
C VAL A 133 10.42 -18.24 -10.45
N ARG A 134 9.25 -17.62 -10.26
CA ARG A 134 8.07 -17.76 -11.14
C ARG A 134 7.83 -16.44 -11.85
N VAL A 135 8.12 -16.39 -13.16
CA VAL A 135 7.77 -15.26 -14.02
C VAL A 135 6.40 -15.50 -14.65
N TYR A 136 5.51 -14.50 -14.66
CA TYR A 136 4.17 -14.64 -15.24
C TYR A 136 3.55 -13.30 -15.64
N ASP A 137 2.66 -13.34 -16.64
CA ASP A 137 1.89 -12.20 -17.08
C ASP A 137 0.67 -11.98 -16.17
N VAL A 138 0.71 -10.96 -15.31
CA VAL A 138 -0.41 -10.64 -14.42
C VAL A 138 -1.53 -9.88 -15.15
N CYS A 139 -1.22 -9.20 -16.24
CA CYS A 139 -2.19 -8.46 -17.04
C CYS A 139 -3.07 -9.37 -17.88
N ASP A 140 -2.52 -10.48 -18.38
CA ASP A 140 -3.32 -11.53 -19.01
C ASP A 140 -4.31 -12.16 -18.01
N LEU A 141 -3.86 -12.47 -16.79
CA LEU A 141 -4.75 -12.96 -15.73
C LEU A 141 -5.87 -11.93 -15.44
N ALA A 142 -5.50 -10.67 -15.21
CA ALA A 142 -6.44 -9.60 -14.91
C ALA A 142 -7.43 -9.32 -16.05
N ALA A 143 -7.02 -9.49 -17.31
CA ALA A 143 -7.89 -9.32 -18.47
C ALA A 143 -8.89 -10.46 -18.66
N LEU A 144 -8.58 -11.66 -18.14
CA LEU A 144 -9.48 -12.81 -18.19
C LEU A 144 -10.53 -12.77 -17.08
N GLU A 145 -10.23 -12.13 -15.94
CA GLU A 145 -11.14 -12.07 -14.80
C GLU A 145 -12.48 -11.39 -15.11
N GLN A 146 -13.57 -12.07 -14.73
CA GLN A 146 -14.92 -11.61 -14.97
C GLN A 146 -15.90 -12.08 -13.88
N TYR A 147 -16.93 -11.29 -13.64
CA TYR A 147 -18.04 -11.62 -12.77
C TYR A 147 -19.36 -11.29 -13.46
N ASN A 148 -20.23 -12.29 -13.62
CA ASN A 148 -21.53 -12.14 -14.30
C ASN A 148 -21.45 -11.44 -15.68
N GLY A 149 -20.39 -11.75 -16.45
CA GLY A 149 -20.15 -11.13 -17.76
C GLY A 149 -19.51 -9.74 -17.73
N HIS A 150 -19.28 -9.17 -16.54
CA HIS A 150 -18.56 -7.91 -16.37
C HIS A 150 -17.08 -8.16 -16.07
N LYS A 151 -16.20 -7.40 -16.72
CA LYS A 151 -14.76 -7.45 -16.49
C LYS A 151 -14.40 -6.83 -15.15
N ILE A 152 -13.44 -7.43 -14.43
CA ILE A 152 -13.12 -7.02 -13.06
C ILE A 152 -12.09 -5.89 -13.02
N PHE A 153 -10.93 -6.06 -13.67
CA PHE A 153 -9.83 -5.09 -13.58
C PHE A 153 -9.69 -4.22 -14.84
N CYS A 154 -9.87 -4.81 -16.01
CA CYS A 154 -9.77 -4.12 -17.29
C CYS A 154 -10.69 -4.78 -18.33
N ARG A 155 -11.21 -4.04 -19.29
CA ARG A 155 -12.15 -4.55 -20.31
C ARG A 155 -11.50 -5.57 -21.24
N ASN A 156 -10.19 -5.44 -21.47
CA ASN A 156 -9.38 -6.34 -22.28
C ASN A 156 -7.88 -6.15 -21.94
N VAL A 157 -7.04 -7.02 -22.49
CA VAL A 157 -5.58 -7.02 -22.24
C VAL A 157 -4.92 -5.68 -22.59
N LYS A 158 -5.36 -5.00 -23.67
CA LYS A 158 -4.80 -3.70 -24.04
C LYS A 158 -5.06 -2.66 -22.97
N GLU A 159 -6.29 -2.60 -22.44
CA GLU A 159 -6.59 -1.68 -21.33
C GLU A 159 -5.83 -2.06 -20.06
N CYS A 160 -5.62 -3.36 -19.79
CA CYS A 160 -4.74 -3.78 -18.70
C CYS A 160 -3.32 -3.25 -18.90
N HIS A 161 -2.76 -3.33 -20.12
CA HIS A 161 -1.45 -2.74 -20.42
C HIS A 161 -1.44 -1.22 -20.18
N ASP A 162 -2.47 -0.50 -20.66
CA ASP A 162 -2.55 0.96 -20.51
C ASP A 162 -2.61 1.39 -19.03
N ILE A 163 -3.20 0.58 -18.14
CA ILE A 163 -3.33 0.87 -16.70
C ILE A 163 -2.13 0.37 -15.90
N PHE A 164 -1.72 -0.89 -16.12
CA PHE A 164 -0.82 -1.63 -15.24
C PHE A 164 0.61 -1.72 -15.75
N ARG A 165 0.95 -1.20 -16.94
CA ARG A 165 2.35 -0.83 -17.26
C ARG A 165 2.75 0.47 -16.56
N SER A 166 2.55 0.47 -15.24
CA SER A 166 2.73 1.59 -14.34
C SER A 166 2.99 1.07 -12.93
N PHE A 167 3.21 1.97 -11.97
CA PHE A 167 3.32 1.62 -10.55
C PHE A 167 2.14 0.77 -10.03
N LEU A 168 0.95 0.85 -10.65
CA LEU A 168 -0.22 0.06 -10.23
C LEU A 168 -0.04 -1.45 -10.40
N ILE A 169 0.98 -1.92 -11.11
CA ILE A 169 1.29 -3.37 -11.13
C ILE A 169 1.60 -3.89 -9.74
N GLY A 170 2.16 -3.07 -8.82
CA GLY A 170 2.47 -3.49 -7.46
C GLY A 170 1.22 -3.96 -6.70
N VAL A 171 0.09 -3.27 -6.94
CA VAL A 171 -1.22 -3.66 -6.38
C VAL A 171 -1.69 -4.99 -6.99
N LEU A 172 -1.65 -5.14 -8.31
CA LEU A 172 -2.04 -6.41 -8.95
C LEU A 172 -1.12 -7.56 -8.52
N ALA A 173 0.18 -7.31 -8.41
CA ALA A 173 1.16 -8.27 -7.96
C ALA A 173 0.83 -8.78 -6.56
N VAL A 174 0.46 -7.89 -5.63
CA VAL A 174 -0.03 -8.30 -4.31
C VAL A 174 -1.33 -9.09 -4.43
N VAL A 175 -2.29 -8.65 -5.25
CA VAL A 175 -3.59 -9.36 -5.40
C VAL A 175 -3.41 -10.77 -5.95
N TYR A 176 -2.62 -10.97 -7.01
CA TYR A 176 -2.44 -12.25 -7.69
C TYR A 176 -1.33 -13.13 -7.13
N SER A 177 -0.48 -12.60 -6.24
CA SER A 177 0.61 -13.40 -5.68
C SER A 177 0.07 -14.65 -4.99
N THR A 178 0.76 -15.77 -5.20
CA THR A 178 0.40 -17.04 -4.53
C THR A 178 0.97 -17.15 -3.12
N PHE A 179 1.69 -16.12 -2.66
CA PHE A 179 2.21 -16.04 -1.30
C PHE A 179 1.17 -15.55 -0.30
N ASP A 180 1.13 -16.15 0.89
CA ASP A 180 0.40 -15.60 2.03
C ASP A 180 1.12 -14.37 2.58
N GLU A 181 2.44 -14.49 2.79
CA GLU A 181 3.33 -13.43 3.28
C GLU A 181 4.19 -12.88 2.14
N ILE A 182 3.80 -11.72 1.65
CA ILE A 182 4.42 -11.05 0.53
C ILE A 182 5.43 -10.03 1.04
N MET A 183 6.59 -10.01 0.40
CA MET A 183 7.49 -8.87 0.41
C MET A 183 7.56 -8.30 -1.01
N LEU A 184 6.82 -7.21 -1.23
CA LEU A 184 6.83 -6.48 -2.48
C LEU A 184 8.07 -5.59 -2.53
N LEU A 185 8.81 -5.67 -3.63
CA LEU A 185 10.07 -4.98 -3.84
C LEU A 185 10.06 -4.23 -5.16
N ASP A 186 10.55 -2.99 -5.16
CA ASP A 186 10.84 -2.26 -6.39
C ASP A 186 12.21 -2.68 -6.96
N ALA A 187 12.33 -2.63 -8.29
CA ALA A 187 13.54 -3.00 -9.01
C ALA A 187 14.72 -2.03 -8.78
N ASP A 188 14.46 -0.74 -8.59
CA ASP A 188 15.41 0.35 -8.39
C ASP A 188 15.80 0.55 -6.92
N THR A 189 15.83 -0.54 -6.16
CA THR A 189 16.24 -0.54 -4.76
C THR A 189 17.64 -1.12 -4.55
N GLN A 190 18.27 -0.70 -3.46
CA GLN A 190 19.52 -1.25 -2.95
C GLN A 190 19.41 -1.54 -1.46
N TYR A 191 19.70 -2.78 -1.06
CA TYR A 191 19.66 -3.22 0.33
C TYR A 191 21.05 -3.30 0.98
N PHE A 192 21.14 -2.86 2.23
CA PHE A 192 22.35 -2.88 3.06
C PHE A 192 22.29 -3.98 4.14
N SER A 193 21.12 -4.57 4.37
CA SER A 193 20.87 -5.67 5.30
C SER A 193 19.90 -6.66 4.67
N ASP A 194 19.85 -7.90 5.18
CA ASP A 194 18.95 -8.93 4.65
C ASP A 194 17.49 -8.51 4.89
N PRO A 195 16.69 -8.29 3.81
CA PRO A 195 15.31 -7.85 3.97
C PRO A 195 14.42 -8.89 4.64
N THR A 196 14.78 -10.17 4.61
CA THR A 196 13.98 -11.26 5.22
C THR A 196 13.87 -11.16 6.74
N GLU A 197 14.82 -10.48 7.39
CA GLU A 197 14.77 -10.23 8.84
C GLU A 197 13.54 -9.41 9.26
N THR A 198 12.97 -8.62 8.34
CA THR A 198 11.80 -7.79 8.62
C THR A 198 10.52 -8.62 8.89
N TRP A 199 10.41 -9.85 8.38
CA TRP A 199 9.31 -10.76 8.74
C TRP A 199 9.31 -11.12 10.23
N GLU A 200 10.48 -11.09 10.87
CA GLU A 200 10.64 -11.54 12.25
C GLU A 200 10.36 -10.43 13.27
N LEU A 201 10.12 -9.20 12.80
CA LEU A 201 9.76 -8.06 13.63
C LEU A 201 8.41 -8.28 14.33
N GLU A 202 8.33 -7.92 15.60
CA GLU A 202 7.11 -8.11 16.39
C GLU A 202 5.91 -7.35 15.78
N ASP A 203 6.09 -6.09 15.40
CA ASP A 203 5.02 -5.29 14.78
C ASP A 203 4.48 -5.96 13.48
N VAL A 204 5.33 -6.69 12.75
CA VAL A 204 4.97 -7.45 11.54
C VAL A 204 4.29 -8.76 11.91
N LYS A 205 4.80 -9.49 12.90
CA LYS A 205 4.16 -10.70 13.41
C LYS A 205 2.79 -10.39 13.99
N GLU A 206 2.58 -9.23 14.59
CA GLU A 206 1.29 -8.80 15.13
C GLU A 206 0.32 -8.42 14.00
N THR A 207 0.73 -7.49 13.14
CA THR A 207 -0.17 -6.84 12.17
C THR A 207 -0.17 -7.50 10.78
N GLY A 208 0.91 -8.15 10.38
CA GLY A 208 1.08 -8.68 9.03
C GLY A 208 1.36 -7.62 7.96
N VAL A 209 1.60 -6.36 8.33
CA VAL A 209 1.93 -5.28 7.37
C VAL A 209 3.10 -4.47 7.88
N LEU A 210 4.06 -4.15 7.02
CA LEU A 210 5.09 -3.14 7.26
C LEU A 210 5.17 -2.20 6.08
N LEU A 211 4.99 -0.91 6.35
CA LEU A 211 5.17 0.18 5.40
C LEU A 211 6.31 1.10 5.83
N PHE A 212 6.90 1.82 4.89
CA PHE A 212 7.91 2.83 5.16
C PHE A 212 7.37 4.23 4.88
N ARG A 213 7.87 5.23 5.60
CA ARG A 213 7.47 6.63 5.38
C ARG A 213 8.22 7.17 4.18
N ASP A 214 7.54 7.88 3.28
CA ASP A 214 8.20 8.62 2.20
C ASP A 214 8.92 9.87 2.78
N ARG A 215 9.77 10.47 1.97
CA ARG A 215 10.42 11.75 2.22
C ARG A 215 9.37 12.84 2.39
N VAL A 216 9.66 13.76 3.30
CA VAL A 216 8.84 14.93 3.57
C VAL A 216 9.06 15.96 2.46
N VAL A 217 8.40 15.79 1.33
CA VAL A 217 8.52 16.67 0.15
C VAL A 217 7.16 17.16 -0.36
N GLU A 218 7.22 18.16 -1.24
CA GLU A 218 6.10 18.65 -2.07
C GLU A 218 4.77 18.92 -1.32
N PRO A 219 4.71 19.89 -0.38
CA PRO A 219 3.54 20.08 0.50
C PRO A 219 2.23 20.57 -0.17
N TYR A 220 2.08 20.48 -1.50
CA TYR A 220 0.92 20.94 -2.25
C TYR A 220 0.50 20.03 -3.41
N LYS A 221 1.05 18.80 -3.48
CA LYS A 221 0.69 17.80 -4.50
C LYS A 221 0.05 16.58 -3.86
N PHE A 222 -0.64 15.77 -4.65
CA PHE A 222 -1.22 14.47 -4.28
C PHE A 222 -2.13 14.57 -3.03
N LEU A 223 -1.68 14.08 -1.87
CA LEU A 223 -2.47 14.06 -0.63
C LEU A 223 -2.87 15.46 -0.15
N LEU A 224 -2.04 16.47 -0.44
CA LEU A 224 -2.21 17.85 0.00
C LEU A 224 -2.70 18.81 -1.09
N GLU A 225 -3.17 18.28 -2.22
CA GLU A 225 -3.86 19.10 -3.20
C GLU A 225 -5.13 19.72 -2.61
N LEU A 226 -5.41 20.95 -3.05
CA LEU A 226 -6.63 21.65 -2.71
C LEU A 226 -7.84 20.93 -3.31
N THR A 227 -8.92 20.91 -2.57
CA THR A 227 -10.21 20.41 -3.02
C THR A 227 -11.04 21.59 -3.53
N ASP A 228 -11.88 21.38 -4.55
CA ASP A 228 -12.76 22.43 -5.10
C ASP A 228 -13.67 23.07 -4.05
N GLN A 229 -13.98 22.35 -2.97
CA GLN A 229 -14.72 22.84 -1.81
C GLN A 229 -13.82 23.56 -0.78
N GLY A 230 -13.05 24.56 -1.21
CA GLY A 230 -12.01 25.28 -0.45
C GLY A 230 -12.38 25.92 0.91
N ASN A 231 -13.54 25.60 1.50
CA ASN A 231 -14.10 26.29 2.67
C ASN A 231 -13.80 25.66 4.05
N HIS A 232 -13.11 24.52 4.16
CA HIS A 232 -12.93 23.85 5.47
C HIS A 232 -11.50 23.45 5.85
N GLY A 233 -10.48 23.86 5.09
CA GLY A 233 -9.09 23.50 5.41
C GLY A 233 -8.74 22.02 5.19
N LEU A 234 -9.63 21.24 4.57
CA LEU A 234 -9.38 19.86 4.15
C LEU A 234 -8.47 19.80 2.92
N ARG A 235 -7.92 18.62 2.65
CA ARG A 235 -7.13 18.26 1.46
C ARG A 235 -7.62 16.94 0.88
N ARG A 236 -7.13 16.55 -0.31
CA ARG A 236 -7.51 15.30 -0.97
C ARG A 236 -7.43 14.06 -0.07
N LEU A 237 -6.41 13.93 0.77
CA LEU A 237 -6.34 12.87 1.80
C LEU A 237 -7.59 12.81 2.68
N HIS A 238 -7.92 13.94 3.30
CA HIS A 238 -9.04 14.06 4.23
C HIS A 238 -10.38 13.83 3.52
N GLN A 239 -10.54 14.38 2.32
CA GLN A 239 -11.74 14.19 1.52
C GLN A 239 -11.92 12.71 1.16
N PHE A 240 -10.88 12.05 0.64
CA PHE A 240 -10.95 10.65 0.22
C PHE A 240 -11.34 9.72 1.38
N LEU A 241 -10.61 9.79 2.51
CA LEU A 241 -10.94 9.01 3.71
C LEU A 241 -12.32 9.35 4.27
N GLY A 242 -12.70 10.61 4.20
CA GLY A 242 -13.94 11.11 4.77
C GLY A 242 -15.21 10.68 4.04
N THR A 243 -15.14 10.65 2.71
CA THR A 243 -16.26 10.29 1.83
C THR A 243 -16.35 8.80 1.55
N PHE A 244 -15.31 8.02 1.85
CA PHE A 244 -15.31 6.58 1.61
C PHE A 244 -16.21 5.86 2.62
N ASP A 245 -16.98 4.87 2.13
CA ASP A 245 -17.79 4.00 2.98
C ASP A 245 -17.17 2.59 3.06
N PRO A 246 -16.55 2.20 4.19
CA PRO A 246 -15.92 0.89 4.33
C PRO A 246 -16.91 -0.25 4.64
N ARG A 247 -18.18 0.06 4.93
CA ARG A 247 -19.19 -0.94 5.33
C ARG A 247 -19.34 -2.12 4.37
N PRO A 248 -19.25 -1.99 3.02
CA PRO A 248 -19.30 -3.12 2.10
C PRO A 248 -18.21 -4.17 2.31
N TYR A 249 -17.12 -3.82 3.00
CA TYR A 249 -15.97 -4.69 3.27
C TYR A 249 -16.02 -5.34 4.66
N HIS A 250 -17.01 -4.98 5.50
CA HIS A 250 -17.06 -5.42 6.90
C HIS A 250 -17.29 -6.92 7.09
N PHE A 251 -17.75 -7.64 6.06
CA PHE A 251 -17.85 -9.10 6.08
C PHE A 251 -16.49 -9.80 6.19
N LEU A 252 -15.39 -9.10 5.87
CA LEU A 252 -14.03 -9.60 6.02
C LEU A 252 -13.46 -9.24 7.38
N GLY A 253 -12.65 -10.15 7.93
CA GLY A 253 -11.91 -9.93 9.17
C GLY A 253 -10.89 -8.79 9.06
N HIS A 254 -10.56 -8.20 10.20
CA HIS A 254 -9.51 -7.19 10.34
C HIS A 254 -8.86 -7.36 11.72
N ILE A 255 -7.69 -6.73 11.91
CA ILE A 255 -7.04 -6.66 13.21
C ILE A 255 -7.48 -5.34 13.86
N PRO A 256 -8.16 -5.35 15.02
CA PRO A 256 -8.66 -4.12 15.62
C PRO A 256 -7.54 -3.11 15.91
N THR A 257 -7.72 -1.87 15.48
CA THR A 257 -6.79 -0.76 15.77
C THR A 257 -7.33 0.14 16.89
N LYS A 258 -6.43 0.83 17.61
CA LYS A 258 -6.83 1.86 18.55
C LYS A 258 -7.24 3.11 17.77
N SER A 259 -8.54 3.42 17.78
CA SER A 259 -9.05 4.67 17.21
C SER A 259 -8.39 5.88 17.85
N ALA A 260 -8.24 6.96 17.09
CA ALA A 260 -7.74 8.21 17.64
C ALA A 260 -8.68 8.77 18.73
N PRO A 261 -8.15 9.50 19.73
CA PRO A 261 -8.98 10.13 20.75
C PRO A 261 -10.02 11.06 20.14
N LYS A 262 -11.28 11.02 20.63
CA LYS A 262 -12.40 11.81 20.08
C LYS A 262 -12.11 13.32 19.98
N GLY A 263 -11.29 13.86 20.90
CA GLY A 263 -10.90 15.28 20.90
C GLY A 263 -9.99 15.69 19.74
N TRP A 264 -9.29 14.74 19.10
CA TRP A 264 -8.42 15.03 17.95
C TRP A 264 -9.22 15.18 16.65
N VAL A 265 -10.36 14.48 16.55
CA VAL A 265 -11.27 14.53 15.40
C VAL A 265 -12.13 15.81 15.40
N ALA A 266 -12.30 16.47 16.56
CA ALA A 266 -13.18 17.64 16.69
C ALA A 266 -12.72 18.88 15.88
N ASN A 267 -11.44 18.99 15.55
CA ASN A 267 -10.91 20.10 14.73
C ASN A 267 -11.14 19.91 13.23
N VAL A 268 -11.56 18.72 12.80
CA VAL A 268 -11.85 18.39 11.40
C VAL A 268 -13.31 17.95 11.37
N SER A 269 -14.21 18.85 10.97
CA SER A 269 -15.68 18.72 11.13
C SER A 269 -16.17 17.27 11.14
N SER A 270 -16.85 16.84 12.21
CA SER A 270 -17.39 15.48 12.37
C SER A 270 -18.26 14.99 11.19
N THR A 271 -18.75 15.91 10.35
CA THR A 271 -19.46 15.60 9.10
C THR A 271 -18.56 15.07 7.99
N ALA A 272 -17.27 15.39 8.01
CA ALA A 272 -16.30 15.00 7.00
C ALA A 272 -15.96 13.50 7.05
N PHE A 273 -16.10 12.84 8.21
CA PHE A 273 -15.76 11.43 8.41
C PHE A 273 -16.99 10.63 8.89
N ARG A 274 -17.99 10.50 8.03
CA ARG A 274 -19.29 9.92 8.40
C ARG A 274 -19.25 8.41 8.64
N HIS A 275 -18.48 7.68 7.82
CA HIS A 275 -18.46 6.22 7.78
C HIS A 275 -17.16 5.61 8.28
N TYR A 276 -16.17 6.45 8.56
CA TYR A 276 -14.80 6.05 8.89
C TYR A 276 -14.30 6.79 10.13
N LYS A 277 -13.47 6.14 10.95
CA LYS A 277 -12.79 6.76 12.10
C LYS A 277 -11.28 6.66 11.94
N PRO A 278 -10.56 7.79 11.76
CA PRO A 278 -9.12 7.81 11.64
C PRO A 278 -8.39 7.04 12.74
N SER A 279 -7.40 6.25 12.35
CA SER A 279 -6.52 5.58 13.32
C SER A 279 -5.64 6.62 14.02
N LYS A 280 -5.16 6.28 15.23
CA LYS A 280 -4.15 7.12 15.90
C LYS A 280 -2.91 7.31 15.01
N LEU A 281 -2.52 6.28 14.26
CA LEU A 281 -1.33 6.29 13.40
C LEU A 281 -1.49 7.30 12.26
N ALA A 282 -2.60 7.25 11.51
CA ALA A 282 -2.85 8.21 10.43
C ALA A 282 -2.84 9.65 10.90
N MET A 283 -3.46 9.94 12.05
CA MET A 283 -3.48 11.31 12.59
C MET A 283 -2.10 11.85 12.98
N THR A 284 -1.11 10.98 13.17
CA THR A 284 0.29 11.37 13.44
C THR A 284 1.16 11.47 12.18
N THR A 285 0.61 11.20 11.00
CA THR A 285 1.37 11.28 9.75
C THR A 285 1.64 12.73 9.34
N HIS A 286 2.72 12.94 8.60
CA HIS A 286 3.03 14.26 8.04
C HIS A 286 1.95 14.73 7.07
N ALA A 287 1.41 13.85 6.22
CA ALA A 287 0.35 14.21 5.29
C ALA A 287 -0.95 14.60 6.02
N TRP A 288 -1.35 13.90 7.08
CA TRP A 288 -2.51 14.31 7.87
C TRP A 288 -2.35 15.72 8.46
N ASN A 289 -1.12 16.06 8.89
CA ASN A 289 -0.81 17.34 9.50
C ASN A 289 -0.36 18.42 8.49
N PHE A 290 -0.67 18.26 7.21
CA PHE A 290 -0.38 19.24 6.13
C PHE A 290 1.12 19.52 5.92
N LEU A 291 1.97 18.56 6.27
CA LEU A 291 3.43 18.72 6.23
C LEU A 291 4.07 18.11 4.97
N SER A 292 3.45 17.12 4.33
CA SER A 292 3.96 16.51 3.10
C SER A 292 2.84 16.01 2.19
N GLY A 293 3.04 16.15 0.87
CA GLY A 293 2.13 15.62 -0.15
C GLY A 293 2.18 14.09 -0.29
N HIS A 294 3.17 13.45 0.32
CA HIS A 294 3.37 12.00 0.36
C HIS A 294 3.44 11.54 1.82
N ASN A 295 3.12 10.28 2.06
CA ASN A 295 3.12 9.68 3.38
C ASN A 295 3.88 8.36 3.40
N ILE A 296 3.60 7.45 2.45
CA ILE A 296 4.19 6.11 2.40
C ILE A 296 5.05 5.93 1.16
N ASP A 297 6.14 5.20 1.33
CA ASP A 297 6.96 4.64 0.26
C ASP A 297 6.55 3.19 -0.01
N SER A 298 6.36 2.82 -1.28
CA SER A 298 6.00 1.45 -1.71
C SER A 298 7.17 0.63 -2.25
N SER A 299 8.39 1.15 -2.25
CA SER A 299 9.56 0.40 -2.77
C SER A 299 9.92 -0.82 -1.93
N PHE A 300 9.39 -0.87 -0.70
CA PHE A 300 9.34 -2.06 0.13
C PHE A 300 7.99 -2.12 0.87
N VAL A 301 7.25 -3.21 0.70
CA VAL A 301 6.00 -3.48 1.45
C VAL A 301 5.99 -4.92 1.95
N LEU A 302 5.78 -5.12 3.25
CA LEU A 302 5.35 -6.44 3.76
C LEU A 302 3.84 -6.50 3.83
N TRP A 303 3.28 -7.62 3.40
CA TRP A 303 1.84 -7.82 3.36
C TRP A 303 1.45 -9.29 3.58
N LYS A 304 0.70 -9.58 4.65
CA LYS A 304 0.18 -10.92 4.96
C LYS A 304 -1.31 -11.01 4.65
N LYS A 305 -1.67 -11.69 3.56
CA LYS A 305 -3.05 -11.78 3.04
C LYS A 305 -4.01 -12.43 4.04
N SER A 306 -3.61 -13.52 4.70
CA SER A 306 -4.43 -14.19 5.71
C SER A 306 -4.77 -13.33 6.92
N LYS A 307 -3.89 -12.38 7.26
CA LYS A 307 -4.10 -11.42 8.35
C LYS A 307 -4.85 -10.17 7.93
N GLN A 308 -4.77 -9.81 6.65
CA GLN A 308 -5.32 -8.57 6.12
C GLN A 308 -6.33 -8.79 4.99
N PRO A 309 -7.34 -9.67 5.17
CA PRO A 309 -8.25 -10.00 4.07
C PRO A 309 -9.06 -8.78 3.61
N ARG A 310 -9.50 -7.95 4.56
CA ARG A 310 -10.25 -6.71 4.28
C ARG A 310 -9.40 -5.68 3.53
N ALA A 311 -8.19 -5.41 4.00
CA ALA A 311 -7.29 -4.45 3.35
C ALA A 311 -6.85 -4.95 1.96
N THR A 312 -6.60 -6.25 1.81
CA THR A 312 -6.23 -6.85 0.50
C THR A 312 -7.37 -6.69 -0.51
N THR A 313 -8.62 -6.82 -0.05
CA THR A 313 -9.80 -6.62 -0.88
C THR A 313 -10.00 -5.15 -1.27
N LEU A 314 -9.69 -4.22 -0.36
CA LEU A 314 -9.67 -2.78 -0.67
C LEU A 314 -8.59 -2.41 -1.68
N LEU A 315 -7.38 -2.99 -1.57
CA LEU A 315 -6.34 -2.84 -2.59
C LEU A 315 -6.84 -3.26 -3.98
N ALA A 316 -7.42 -4.45 -4.08
CA ALA A 316 -8.01 -4.93 -5.32
C ALA A 316 -9.12 -3.99 -5.85
N SER A 317 -9.90 -3.40 -4.93
CA SER A 317 -10.99 -2.50 -5.28
C SER A 317 -10.51 -1.22 -5.93
N PHE A 318 -9.43 -0.62 -5.41
CA PHE A 318 -8.87 0.64 -5.94
C PHE A 318 -8.40 0.55 -7.39
N VAL A 319 -8.13 -0.67 -7.89
CA VAL A 319 -7.67 -0.92 -9.26
C VAL A 319 -8.69 -1.71 -10.10
N SER A 320 -9.92 -1.85 -9.62
CA SER A 320 -10.98 -2.59 -10.31
C SER A 320 -12.04 -1.66 -10.92
N LEU A 321 -12.84 -2.19 -11.83
CA LEU A 321 -13.98 -1.52 -12.45
C LEU A 321 -15.24 -1.53 -11.57
N ASN A 322 -15.08 -1.67 -10.25
CA ASN A 322 -16.19 -1.77 -9.28
C ASN A 322 -16.81 -0.42 -8.89
N GLY A 323 -16.31 0.69 -9.44
CA GLY A 323 -16.77 2.05 -9.16
C GLY A 323 -16.12 2.70 -7.94
N VAL A 324 -15.20 2.01 -7.25
CA VAL A 324 -14.40 2.62 -6.19
C VAL A 324 -13.34 3.53 -6.83
N PRO A 325 -13.24 4.81 -6.43
CA PRO A 325 -12.22 5.69 -6.97
C PRO A 325 -10.82 5.29 -6.46
N PRO A 326 -9.77 5.45 -7.29
CA PRO A 326 -8.41 5.25 -6.84
C PRO A 326 -8.02 6.33 -5.80
N PRO A 327 -7.19 5.98 -4.80
CA PRO A 327 -6.69 6.97 -3.84
C PRO A 327 -5.87 8.09 -4.49
N PRO A 328 -5.86 9.31 -3.90
CA PRO A 328 -5.03 10.41 -4.38
C PRO A 328 -3.55 10.11 -4.07
N SER A 329 -2.83 9.56 -5.03
CA SER A 329 -1.48 9.03 -4.87
C SER A 329 -0.60 9.35 -6.07
N TYR A 330 0.71 9.47 -5.84
CA TYR A 330 1.69 9.34 -6.92
C TYR A 330 1.98 7.86 -7.13
N GLY A 331 1.43 7.28 -8.20
CA GLY A 331 1.51 5.83 -8.40
C GLY A 331 0.72 5.07 -7.35
N ASP A 332 1.22 3.92 -6.92
CA ASP A 332 0.55 2.98 -6.00
C ASP A 332 0.88 3.23 -4.52
N LYS A 333 1.90 4.03 -4.20
CA LYS A 333 2.44 4.28 -2.86
C LYS A 333 1.41 4.35 -1.74
N GLU A 334 0.45 5.25 -1.89
CA GLU A 334 -0.53 5.52 -0.84
C GLU A 334 -1.65 4.46 -0.79
N PHE A 335 -1.79 3.61 -1.82
CA PHE A 335 -2.85 2.59 -1.88
C PHE A 335 -2.75 1.64 -0.68
N PHE A 336 -1.54 1.23 -0.30
CA PHE A 336 -1.31 0.36 0.85
C PHE A 336 -1.75 1.00 2.18
N PHE A 337 -1.47 2.29 2.34
CA PHE A 337 -1.91 3.06 3.51
C PHE A 337 -3.43 3.21 3.54
N PHE A 338 -4.03 3.67 2.44
CA PHE A 338 -5.48 3.85 2.36
C PHE A 338 -6.23 2.53 2.54
N ALA A 339 -5.71 1.43 2.01
CA ALA A 339 -6.31 0.11 2.18
C ALA A 339 -6.33 -0.32 3.65
N CYS A 340 -5.24 -0.08 4.40
CA CYS A 340 -5.19 -0.40 5.83
C CYS A 340 -6.13 0.51 6.64
N GLU A 341 -6.10 1.82 6.38
CA GLU A 341 -6.95 2.79 7.08
C GLU A 341 -8.44 2.49 6.85
N LEU A 342 -8.85 2.32 5.59
CA LEU A 342 -10.25 2.03 5.24
C LEU A 342 -10.66 0.60 5.62
N ALA A 343 -9.73 -0.33 5.80
CA ALA A 343 -10.02 -1.62 6.39
C ALA A 343 -10.28 -1.52 7.91
N GLU A 344 -9.99 -0.37 8.53
CA GLU A 344 -10.02 -0.19 9.97
C GLU A 344 -9.11 -1.20 10.70
N THR A 345 -8.03 -1.62 10.03
CA THR A 345 -7.12 -2.67 10.50
C THR A 345 -5.85 -2.08 11.12
N ALA A 346 -5.22 -2.80 12.04
CA ALA A 346 -3.89 -2.46 12.52
C ALA A 346 -2.83 -2.82 11.47
N TYR A 347 -1.82 -1.95 11.33
CA TYR A 347 -0.69 -2.10 10.41
C TYR A 347 0.55 -1.41 11.01
N ALA A 348 1.74 -1.89 10.66
CA ALA A 348 2.99 -1.27 11.09
C ALA A 348 3.51 -0.28 10.04
N VAL A 349 4.05 0.83 10.52
CA VAL A 349 4.83 1.78 9.74
C VAL A 349 6.18 1.94 10.43
N SER A 350 7.26 2.00 9.66
CA SER A 350 8.61 2.22 10.22
C SER A 350 8.60 3.40 11.20
N LYS A 351 9.24 3.17 12.35
CA LYS A 351 9.35 4.17 13.42
C LYS A 351 10.42 5.22 13.11
N TYR A 352 11.19 5.02 12.04
CA TYR A 352 12.13 5.99 11.51
C TYR A 352 11.52 6.78 10.33
N GLY A 353 11.90 8.04 10.20
CA GLY A 353 11.60 8.85 9.01
C GLY A 353 12.59 8.54 7.89
N ALA A 354 12.16 8.73 6.63
CA ALA A 354 13.07 8.63 5.48
C ALA A 354 14.24 9.61 5.63
N GLY A 355 15.44 9.12 5.32
CA GLY A 355 16.68 9.87 5.19
C GLY A 355 17.06 10.12 3.74
N SER A 356 18.31 10.54 3.56
CA SER A 356 18.91 10.74 2.24
C SER A 356 20.29 10.09 2.16
N ILE A 357 20.65 9.66 0.95
CA ILE A 357 21.99 9.15 0.61
C ILE A 357 22.41 9.69 -0.76
N THR A 358 23.68 10.07 -0.91
CA THR A 358 24.21 10.63 -2.16
C THR A 358 25.73 10.63 -2.19
N SER A 359 26.32 10.71 -3.38
CA SER A 359 27.74 11.01 -3.58
C SER A 359 28.07 12.51 -3.56
N ASN A 360 27.04 13.38 -3.56
CA ASN A 360 27.24 14.82 -3.50
C ASN A 360 27.65 15.29 -2.10
N ASP A 361 28.45 16.36 -2.05
CA ASP A 361 28.88 16.94 -0.79
C ASP A 361 27.70 17.39 0.10
N PRO A 362 27.80 17.18 1.43
CA PRO A 362 26.80 17.65 2.36
C PRO A 362 26.63 19.17 2.34
N LEU A 363 25.43 19.60 2.72
CA LEU A 363 25.05 21.01 2.81
C LEU A 363 25.06 21.51 4.24
N SER A 364 25.10 22.84 4.40
CA SER A 364 24.88 23.51 5.69
C SER A 364 25.80 22.98 6.80
N ASN A 365 27.08 22.81 6.51
CA ASN A 365 28.08 22.27 7.46
C ASN A 365 27.69 20.87 8.00
N ASN A 366 27.45 19.91 7.08
CA ASN A 366 27.04 18.53 7.39
C ASN A 366 25.71 18.39 8.13
N THR A 367 24.81 19.38 7.96
CA THR A 367 23.45 19.34 8.55
C THR A 367 22.33 19.20 7.53
N GLY A 368 22.65 19.05 6.25
CA GLY A 368 21.66 18.75 5.22
C GLY A 368 22.22 17.94 4.07
N LEU A 369 21.36 17.18 3.40
CA LEU A 369 21.73 16.29 2.30
C LEU A 369 20.60 16.20 1.29
N CYS A 370 20.92 16.28 0.00
CA CYS A 370 19.98 16.03 -1.10
C CYS A 370 20.38 14.71 -1.74
N GLY A 371 19.48 13.75 -1.75
CA GLY A 371 19.81 12.42 -2.24
C GLY A 371 18.63 11.48 -2.28
N ASP A 372 18.89 10.28 -2.78
CA ASP A 372 17.93 9.19 -2.85
C ASP A 372 17.42 8.83 -1.45
N ALA A 373 16.21 8.27 -1.40
CA ALA A 373 15.55 8.00 -0.13
C ALA A 373 16.31 6.89 0.60
N LEU A 374 16.74 7.14 1.84
CA LEU A 374 17.36 6.12 2.69
C LEU A 374 16.40 5.71 3.81
N HIS A 375 16.12 4.42 3.91
CA HIS A 375 15.29 3.86 4.97
C HIS A 375 16.14 3.11 5.99
N TYR A 376 15.62 2.99 7.21
CA TYR A 376 16.32 2.36 8.34
C TYR A 376 15.54 1.18 8.85
N LEU A 377 16.26 0.13 9.24
CA LEU A 377 15.67 -1.11 9.68
C LEU A 377 14.93 -0.86 11.00
N PRO A 378 13.63 -1.16 11.09
CA PRO A 378 12.87 -0.99 12.34
C PRO A 378 13.11 -2.17 13.30
N ALA A 379 14.35 -2.69 13.36
CA ALA A 379 14.74 -3.84 14.15
C ALA A 379 15.62 -3.47 15.36
N ARG A 380 15.61 -4.39 16.33
CA ARG A 380 16.35 -4.35 17.59
C ARG A 380 17.70 -5.08 17.40
N GLN A 381 18.81 -4.52 17.88
CA GLN A 381 19.92 -5.39 18.33
C GLN A 381 19.58 -5.90 19.73
N SER A 382 19.79 -7.19 19.98
CA SER A 382 19.35 -7.92 21.19
C SER A 382 19.84 -7.37 22.53
N SER A 383 20.82 -6.45 22.54
CA SER A 383 21.44 -5.89 23.74
C SER A 383 21.01 -4.45 24.09
N GLN A 384 20.18 -3.78 23.28
CA GLN A 384 19.82 -2.38 23.54
C GLN A 384 18.39 -2.23 24.10
N ASN A 385 18.30 -1.48 25.21
CA ASN A 385 17.06 -0.87 25.64
C ASN A 385 16.52 0.01 24.52
N TRP A 386 15.21 -0.04 24.28
CA TRP A 386 14.54 0.76 23.26
C TRP A 386 14.73 2.26 23.54
N SER A 387 15.66 2.90 22.84
CA SER A 387 15.73 4.35 22.73
C SER A 387 15.42 4.68 21.28
N LEU A 388 14.32 5.38 21.01
CA LEU A 388 14.06 5.98 19.69
C LEU A 388 14.96 7.22 19.52
N SER A 389 16.27 7.05 19.65
CA SER A 389 17.20 8.13 19.39
C SER A 389 17.37 8.29 17.87
N ALA A 390 17.59 9.51 17.42
CA ALA A 390 17.87 9.79 16.01
C ALA A 390 19.19 9.15 15.51
N SER A 391 20.00 8.55 16.39
CA SER A 391 21.29 7.97 15.99
C SER A 391 21.32 6.45 15.87
N ASP A 392 20.26 5.74 16.25
CA ASP A 392 20.32 4.28 16.45
C ASP A 392 19.78 3.47 15.26
N GLY A 393 19.25 4.13 14.22
CA GLY A 393 18.74 3.44 13.03
C GLY A 393 19.86 2.86 12.17
N VAL A 394 19.74 1.58 11.83
CA VAL A 394 20.64 0.89 10.90
C VAL A 394 20.17 1.15 9.46
N PRO A 395 20.99 1.70 8.55
CA PRO A 395 20.65 1.85 7.14
C PRO A 395 20.18 0.51 6.56
N PHE A 396 19.00 0.49 5.93
CA PHE A 396 18.34 -0.73 5.49
C PHE A 396 18.27 -0.85 3.98
N TYR A 397 17.57 0.06 3.31
CA TYR A 397 17.57 0.14 1.85
C TYR A 397 17.51 1.58 1.39
N THR A 398 17.96 1.81 0.16
CA THR A 398 17.71 3.04 -0.58
C THR A 398 16.90 2.75 -1.84
N ASN A 399 16.03 3.68 -2.21
CA ASN A 399 15.31 3.68 -3.48
C ASN A 399 15.71 4.92 -4.28
N GLY A 400 16.02 4.74 -5.56
CA GLY A 400 16.24 5.83 -6.50
C GLY A 400 16.91 5.42 -7.80
N ASP A 401 16.59 6.16 -8.86
CA ASP A 401 17.08 5.95 -10.22
C ASP A 401 18.61 6.08 -10.35
N TYR A 402 19.27 6.72 -9.39
CA TYR A 402 20.68 7.10 -9.49
C TYR A 402 21.66 6.07 -8.92
N ILE A 403 21.20 4.93 -8.39
CA ILE A 403 22.09 3.87 -7.86
C ILE A 403 23.11 3.42 -8.92
N SER A 404 22.71 3.42 -10.19
CA SER A 404 23.57 3.07 -11.33
C SER A 404 24.66 4.10 -11.65
N THR A 405 24.53 5.33 -11.14
CA THR A 405 25.45 6.45 -11.42
C THR A 405 26.55 6.60 -10.38
N TRP A 406 26.43 5.95 -9.22
CA TRP A 406 27.44 6.03 -8.17
C TRP A 406 28.69 5.23 -8.54
N ASP A 407 29.86 5.75 -8.22
CA ASP A 407 31.12 5.01 -8.28
C ASP A 407 31.73 4.88 -6.87
N PRO A 408 31.34 3.86 -6.08
CA PRO A 408 31.77 3.74 -4.70
C PRO A 408 33.30 3.56 -4.52
N LYS A 409 34.07 3.36 -5.60
CA LYS A 409 35.55 3.33 -5.54
C LYS A 409 36.17 4.72 -5.52
N HIS A 410 35.51 5.70 -6.13
CA HIS A 410 36.05 7.04 -6.32
C HIS A 410 35.20 8.12 -5.64
N ASP A 411 33.91 7.85 -5.45
CA ASP A 411 32.96 8.77 -4.83
C ASP A 411 32.97 8.65 -3.31
N ASN A 412 32.92 9.80 -2.64
CA ASN A 412 32.54 9.85 -1.24
C ASN A 412 31.03 9.70 -1.13
N LEU A 413 30.58 8.63 -0.48
CA LEU A 413 29.16 8.41 -0.23
C LEU A 413 28.79 8.93 1.16
N PHE A 414 27.77 9.78 1.23
CA PHE A 414 27.25 10.37 2.46
C PHE A 414 25.81 9.95 2.68
N HIS A 415 25.40 9.85 3.95
CA HIS A 415 23.99 9.71 4.28
C HIS A 415 23.61 10.50 5.53
N SER A 416 22.34 10.88 5.62
CA SER A 416 21.78 11.41 6.88
C SER A 416 21.79 10.31 7.95
N MET A 417 21.87 10.65 9.22
CA MET A 417 21.50 9.74 10.30
C MET A 417 19.97 9.55 10.35
N SER A 418 19.53 8.49 11.03
CA SER A 418 18.11 8.22 11.23
C SER A 418 17.40 9.36 11.97
N THR A 419 16.08 9.38 11.95
CA THR A 419 15.30 10.28 12.81
C THR A 419 14.02 9.57 13.20
N PRO A 420 13.41 9.90 14.36
CA PRO A 420 12.06 9.43 14.66
C PRO A 420 11.09 9.81 13.54
N GLY A 421 10.17 8.91 13.18
CA GLY A 421 9.28 9.08 12.03
C GLY A 421 8.21 10.18 12.18
N ASN A 422 8.08 10.77 13.36
CA ASN A 422 7.26 11.96 13.62
C ASN A 422 8.06 13.26 13.57
N SER A 423 9.40 13.20 13.46
CA SER A 423 10.26 14.37 13.33
C SER A 423 10.09 14.99 11.95
N TYR A 424 9.80 16.29 11.91
CA TYR A 424 9.69 17.06 10.67
C TYR A 424 10.97 17.86 10.43
N PRO A 425 11.89 17.41 9.55
CA PRO A 425 13.00 18.23 9.10
C PRO A 425 12.49 19.31 8.14
N SER A 426 13.04 20.52 8.22
CA SER A 426 12.83 21.53 7.18
C SER A 426 13.32 20.96 5.84
N ALA A 427 12.47 20.99 4.81
CA ALA A 427 12.84 20.62 3.45
C ALA A 427 13.20 21.89 2.65
N LEU A 428 14.39 21.95 2.06
CA LEU A 428 14.71 23.00 1.08
C LEU A 428 14.28 22.54 -0.31
N LYS A 429 13.54 23.40 -1.01
CA LYS A 429 13.41 23.31 -2.45
C LYS A 429 14.68 23.86 -3.09
N ARG A 430 15.49 23.01 -3.72
CA ARG A 430 16.40 23.50 -4.76
C ARG A 430 15.60 23.66 -6.05
N PRO A 431 15.71 24.79 -6.76
CA PRO A 431 15.23 24.84 -8.13
C PRO A 431 16.04 23.82 -8.94
N TRP A 432 15.35 23.01 -9.76
CA TRP A 432 15.92 22.06 -10.74
C TRP A 432 16.33 20.66 -10.29
N THR A 433 16.07 20.21 -9.05
CA THR A 433 16.29 18.80 -8.66
C THR A 433 14.97 18.13 -8.24
N HIS A 434 14.64 16.98 -8.84
CA HIS A 434 13.52 16.11 -8.40
C HIS A 434 13.74 15.51 -7.01
N VAL A 435 14.97 15.58 -6.51
CA VAL A 435 15.40 15.02 -5.24
C VAL A 435 15.23 16.05 -4.11
N GLY A 436 14.44 15.71 -3.10
CA GLY A 436 14.24 16.53 -1.92
C GLY A 436 15.51 16.65 -1.07
N CYS A 437 15.79 17.87 -0.58
CA CYS A 437 16.90 18.12 0.33
C CYS A 437 16.39 18.12 1.78
N LEU A 438 16.89 17.18 2.59
CA LEU A 438 16.60 17.16 4.02
C LEU A 438 17.61 18.04 4.76
N GLN A 439 17.13 18.91 5.65
CA GLN A 439 17.98 19.72 6.54
C GLN A 439 17.80 19.34 8.02
N HIS A 440 18.66 19.93 8.87
CA HIS A 440 18.70 19.73 10.31
C HIS A 440 18.91 18.27 10.71
N ARG A 441 19.71 17.55 9.93
CA ARG A 441 20.08 16.15 10.19
C ARG A 441 21.58 16.01 10.19
N VAL A 442 22.11 15.26 11.14
CA VAL A 442 23.52 14.89 11.14
C VAL A 442 23.80 14.08 9.87
N VAL A 443 24.75 14.54 9.06
CA VAL A 443 25.23 13.82 7.89
C VAL A 443 26.55 13.13 8.23
N VAL A 444 26.67 11.87 7.85
CA VAL A 444 27.85 11.04 8.10
C VAL A 444 28.32 10.37 6.82
N ASN A 445 29.58 9.93 6.82
CA ASN A 445 30.12 9.11 5.74
C ASN A 445 29.44 7.72 5.77
N ALA A 446 29.10 7.21 4.60
CA ALA A 446 28.68 5.83 4.47
C ALA A 446 29.81 4.89 4.89
N SER A 447 29.43 3.82 5.59
CA SER A 447 30.37 2.80 6.01
C SER A 447 30.95 2.06 4.80
N GLU A 448 32.11 1.42 4.98
CA GLU A 448 32.69 0.55 3.94
C GLU A 448 31.73 -0.58 3.55
N ALA A 449 30.93 -1.09 4.50
CA ALA A 449 29.89 -2.08 4.19
C ALA A 449 28.81 -1.53 3.25
N MET A 450 28.37 -0.28 3.44
CA MET A 450 27.40 0.35 2.53
C MET A 450 27.99 0.57 1.15
N LYS A 451 29.24 1.08 1.06
CA LYS A 451 29.93 1.27 -0.23
C LYS A 451 30.11 -0.05 -0.97
N ASN A 452 30.53 -1.12 -0.26
CA ASN A 452 30.65 -2.46 -0.82
C ASN A 452 29.29 -2.98 -1.30
N ALA A 453 28.21 -2.74 -0.56
CA ALA A 453 26.88 -3.13 -0.99
C ALA A 453 26.46 -2.44 -2.30
N VAL A 454 26.69 -1.14 -2.44
CA VAL A 454 26.48 -0.41 -3.70
C VAL A 454 27.36 -0.97 -4.82
N ALA A 455 28.63 -1.26 -4.55
CA ALA A 455 29.56 -1.78 -5.54
C ALA A 455 29.15 -3.15 -6.09
N GLU A 456 28.66 -4.04 -5.22
CA GLU A 456 28.14 -5.36 -5.63
C GLU A 456 26.89 -5.23 -6.50
N ARG A 457 26.00 -4.29 -6.17
CA ARG A 457 24.81 -4.00 -6.99
C ARG A 457 25.17 -3.54 -8.39
N ILE A 458 26.13 -2.61 -8.50
CA ILE A 458 26.62 -2.13 -9.79
C ILE A 458 27.28 -3.25 -10.58
N ARG A 459 28.03 -4.13 -9.93
CA ARG A 459 28.62 -5.31 -10.58
C ARG A 459 27.52 -6.24 -11.12
N ALA A 460 26.49 -6.51 -10.34
CA ALA A 460 25.34 -7.31 -10.78
C ALA A 460 24.60 -6.68 -11.96
N MET A 461 24.42 -5.34 -11.96
CA MET A 461 23.83 -4.63 -13.11
C MET A 461 24.65 -4.81 -14.39
N ARG A 462 25.99 -4.65 -14.30
CA ARG A 462 26.89 -4.81 -15.45
C ARG A 462 26.92 -6.23 -15.98
N GLU A 463 26.88 -7.24 -15.10
CA GLU A 463 26.80 -8.65 -15.49
C GLU A 463 25.55 -8.94 -16.33
N VAL A 464 24.38 -8.51 -15.86
CA VAL A 464 23.13 -8.68 -16.61
C VAL A 464 23.19 -7.97 -17.95
N GLN A 465 23.74 -6.75 -18.00
CA GLN A 465 23.90 -6.01 -19.26
C GLN A 465 24.87 -6.71 -20.23
N PHE A 466 25.98 -7.22 -19.74
CA PHE A 466 26.97 -7.94 -20.56
C PHE A 466 26.36 -9.24 -21.11
N ASP A 467 25.68 -10.02 -20.28
CA ASP A 467 25.08 -11.30 -20.66
C ASP A 467 23.90 -11.13 -21.64
N LEU A 468 23.14 -10.04 -21.54
CA LEU A 468 22.00 -9.75 -22.42
C LEU A 468 22.40 -9.05 -23.72
N PHE A 469 23.34 -8.10 -23.66
CA PHE A 469 23.63 -7.20 -24.78
C PHE A 469 25.04 -7.37 -25.36
N GLY A 470 25.90 -8.20 -24.77
CA GLY A 470 27.28 -8.43 -25.21
C GLY A 470 28.15 -7.17 -25.17
N LEU A 471 27.81 -6.20 -24.32
CA LEU A 471 28.42 -4.86 -24.23
C LEU A 471 29.57 -4.78 -23.22
#